data_AF-A0A917CZP2-F1
#
_entry.id   AF-A0A917CZP2-F1
#
_cell.length_a   1.000
_cell.length_b   1.000
_cell.length_c   1.000
_cell.angle_alpha   90.00
_cell.angle_beta   90.00
_cell.angle_gamma   90.00
#
_symmetry.space_group_name_H-M   'P 1'
#
loop_
_entity.id
_entity.type
_entity.pdbx_description
1 polymer ?
#
loop_
_entity_poly.entity_id
_entity_poly.type
_entity_poly.pdbx_seq_one_letter_code
_entity_poly.pdbx_strand_id
1 'polypeptide(L)'
;MPYCTLCGAEYSAGAKFCGECGASTQGAAPSAVPRQAMNEISKQEIVLWEGKPAGLSDRFKGIFRLNTTTYTLTTQRIIIKTGLFGKNVEEIELLRVRDLSVVQSIPDRMLGIGSLIVFSDDASAPQLLIRKIRNAQTIKDVLRKAVRDEKAAHNISYRDHI
;
A
#
# COMPACT_ATOMS: atom_id res chain seq x y z
N MET A 1 -25.22 26.26 -45.11
CA MET A 1 -26.16 26.25 -43.98
C MET A 1 -25.98 24.93 -43.26
N PRO A 2 -25.69 24.90 -41.95
CA PRO A 2 -25.49 23.64 -41.23
C PRO A 2 -26.84 23.01 -40.90
N TYR A 3 -26.93 21.68 -41.05
CA TYR A 3 -28.14 20.89 -40.84
C TYR A 3 -27.89 19.80 -39.79
N CYS A 4 -28.92 19.44 -39.04
CA CYS A 4 -28.84 18.43 -38.00
C CYS A 4 -28.75 17.02 -38.61
N THR A 5 -27.77 16.22 -38.20
CA THR A 5 -27.60 14.83 -38.68
C THR A 5 -28.64 13.85 -38.15
N LEU A 6 -29.41 14.24 -37.12
CA LEU A 6 -30.43 13.40 -36.48
C LEU A 6 -31.84 13.64 -37.02
N CYS A 7 -32.22 14.88 -37.31
CA CYS A 7 -33.57 15.22 -37.80
C CYS A 7 -33.61 15.92 -39.15
N GLY A 8 -32.47 16.34 -39.71
CA GLY A 8 -32.40 17.05 -40.99
C GLY A 8 -32.77 18.54 -40.93
N ALA A 9 -33.17 19.07 -39.76
CA ALA A 9 -33.52 20.48 -39.62
C ALA A 9 -32.30 21.41 -39.76
N GLU A 10 -32.51 22.55 -40.42
CA GLU A 10 -31.51 23.61 -40.54
C GLU A 10 -31.37 24.35 -39.20
N TYR A 11 -30.13 24.71 -38.83
CA TYR A 11 -29.87 25.51 -37.64
C TYR A 11 -28.94 26.69 -37.93
N SER A 12 -29.00 27.70 -37.08
CA SER A 12 -28.14 28.88 -37.20
C SER A 12 -26.68 28.51 -36.88
N ALA A 13 -25.75 29.01 -37.67
CA ALA A 13 -24.31 28.77 -37.47
C ALA A 13 -23.90 29.30 -36.08
N GLY A 14 -23.67 28.38 -35.13
CA GLY A 14 -23.36 28.69 -33.72
C GLY A 14 -24.37 28.19 -32.69
N ALA A 15 -25.52 27.63 -33.10
CA ALA A 15 -26.45 26.99 -32.17
C ALA A 15 -25.79 25.75 -31.53
N LYS A 16 -25.89 25.59 -30.20
CA LYS A 16 -25.34 24.43 -29.45
C LYS A 16 -26.25 23.20 -29.49
N PHE A 17 -27.54 23.40 -29.77
CA PHE A 17 -28.55 22.37 -29.83
C PHE A 17 -29.52 22.65 -31.00
N CYS A 18 -30.08 21.59 -31.58
CA CYS A 18 -31.16 21.70 -32.56
C CYS A 18 -32.48 22.05 -31.84
N GLY A 19 -33.18 23.07 -32.32
CA GLY A 19 -34.44 23.54 -31.71
C GLY A 19 -35.63 22.59 -31.88
N GLU A 20 -35.60 21.67 -32.84
CA GLU A 20 -36.69 20.72 -33.08
C GLU A 20 -36.49 19.37 -32.37
N CYS A 21 -35.30 18.78 -32.46
CA CYS A 21 -35.04 17.45 -31.90
C CYS A 21 -34.21 17.45 -30.63
N GLY A 22 -33.66 18.61 -30.22
CA GLY A 22 -32.81 18.74 -29.03
C GLY A 22 -31.39 18.19 -29.17
N ALA A 23 -31.00 17.69 -30.35
CA ALA A 23 -29.67 17.12 -30.57
C ALA A 23 -28.55 18.17 -30.43
N SER A 24 -27.46 17.81 -29.75
CA SER A 24 -26.24 18.63 -29.71
C SER A 24 -25.57 18.66 -31.08
N THR A 25 -25.35 19.86 -31.61
CA THR A 25 -24.71 20.12 -32.91
C THR A 25 -23.18 20.19 -32.79
N GLN A 26 -22.65 20.08 -31.57
CA GLN A 26 -21.22 19.96 -31.31
C GLN A 26 -20.82 18.49 -31.47
N GLY A 27 -20.18 18.17 -32.60
CA GLY A 27 -19.65 16.85 -32.89
C GLY A 27 -18.82 16.31 -31.72
N ALA A 28 -19.23 15.12 -31.25
CA ALA A 28 -18.47 14.16 -30.47
C ALA A 28 -17.28 14.73 -29.67
N ALA A 29 -17.54 15.24 -28.48
CA ALA A 29 -16.53 15.17 -27.43
C ALA A 29 -16.30 13.68 -27.12
N PRO A 30 -15.06 13.17 -27.18
CA PRO A 30 -14.78 11.77 -26.95
C PRO A 30 -15.27 11.39 -25.55
N SER A 31 -15.94 10.23 -25.54
CA SER A 31 -16.13 9.30 -24.43
C SER A 31 -15.69 9.84 -23.07
N ALA A 32 -16.66 9.95 -22.16
CA ALA A 32 -16.37 9.92 -20.74
C ALA A 32 -15.36 8.81 -20.48
N VAL A 33 -14.11 9.20 -20.19
CA VAL A 33 -13.08 8.28 -19.75
C VAL A 33 -13.69 7.55 -18.56
N PRO A 34 -13.80 6.22 -18.59
CA PRO A 34 -14.27 5.48 -17.42
C PRO A 34 -13.38 5.91 -16.25
N ARG A 35 -13.99 6.32 -15.14
CA ARG A 35 -13.30 6.67 -13.87
C ARG A 35 -12.29 5.59 -13.40
N GLN A 36 -12.30 4.42 -14.03
CA GLN A 36 -11.46 3.26 -13.74
C GLN A 36 -9.97 3.45 -14.10
N ALA A 37 -9.61 4.32 -15.06
CA ALA A 37 -8.20 4.55 -15.40
C ALA A 37 -7.41 5.28 -14.29
N MET A 38 -8.09 5.99 -13.38
CA MET A 38 -7.41 6.63 -12.25
C MET A 38 -7.13 5.67 -11.08
N ASN A 39 -7.71 4.46 -11.10
CA ASN A 39 -7.37 3.37 -10.19
C ASN A 39 -6.25 2.45 -10.74
N GLU A 40 -5.87 2.59 -12.02
CA GLU A 40 -4.77 1.83 -12.63
C GLU A 40 -3.40 2.48 -12.45
N ILE A 41 -3.34 3.73 -11.97
CA ILE A 41 -2.16 4.22 -11.24
C ILE A 41 -2.21 3.61 -9.82
N SER A 42 -2.31 2.29 -9.78
CA SER A 42 -1.82 1.45 -8.71
C SER A 42 -0.30 1.66 -8.69
N LYS A 43 0.10 2.81 -8.16
CA LYS A 43 1.06 2.94 -7.09
C LYS A 43 2.02 1.75 -7.09
N GLN A 44 3.06 1.82 -7.93
CA GLN A 44 4.12 0.81 -8.01
C GLN A 44 4.55 0.47 -6.58
N GLU A 45 4.06 -0.66 -6.07
CA GLU A 45 4.30 -1.08 -4.70
C GLU A 45 5.70 -1.65 -4.68
N ILE A 46 6.67 -0.79 -4.35
CA ILE A 46 8.07 -1.17 -4.30
C ILE A 46 8.29 -1.92 -2.99
N VAL A 47 8.88 -3.10 -3.09
CA VAL A 47 9.34 -3.85 -1.92
C VAL A 47 10.56 -3.13 -1.36
N LEU A 48 10.41 -2.55 -0.17
CA LEU A 48 11.48 -1.82 0.52
C LEU A 48 12.46 -2.78 1.18
N TRP A 49 11.95 -3.89 1.70
CA TRP A 49 12.77 -4.89 2.38
C TRP A 49 12.06 -6.25 2.43
N GLU A 50 12.83 -7.31 2.25
CA GLU A 50 12.40 -8.67 2.54
C GLU A 50 13.33 -9.29 3.57
N GLY A 51 12.75 -10.03 4.51
CA GLY A 51 13.55 -10.77 5.47
C GLY A 51 12.89 -12.03 5.96
N LYS A 52 13.74 -12.85 6.55
CA LYS A 52 13.40 -14.09 7.22
C LYS A 52 13.90 -13.99 8.66
N PRO A 53 13.24 -14.65 9.63
CA PRO A 53 13.75 -14.69 10.98
C PRO A 53 15.15 -15.31 10.96
N ALA A 54 16.13 -14.57 11.45
CA ALA A 54 17.55 -14.93 11.44
C ALA A 54 18.01 -15.60 12.75
N GLY A 55 17.07 -16.11 13.55
CA GLY A 55 17.36 -16.77 14.80
C GLY A 55 18.16 -18.06 14.64
N LEU A 56 18.94 -18.41 15.66
CA LEU A 56 19.69 -19.68 15.71
C LEU A 56 18.77 -20.90 15.51
N SER A 57 17.58 -20.87 16.12
CA SER A 57 16.49 -21.85 15.93
C SER A 57 15.96 -21.91 14.49
N ASP A 58 15.92 -20.78 13.80
CA ASP A 58 15.38 -20.66 12.44
C ASP A 58 16.42 -21.07 11.39
N ARG A 59 17.72 -20.93 11.70
CA ARG A 59 18.81 -21.57 10.92
C ARG A 59 18.72 -23.08 11.02
N PHE A 60 18.48 -23.62 12.21
CA PHE A 60 18.26 -25.06 12.41
C PHE A 60 17.00 -25.53 11.68
N LYS A 61 15.87 -24.82 11.80
CA LYS A 61 14.66 -25.10 11.00
C LYS A 61 14.89 -24.97 9.50
N GLY A 62 15.75 -24.05 9.05
CA GLY A 62 16.15 -23.91 7.65
C GLY A 62 16.83 -25.17 7.10
N ILE A 63 17.65 -25.84 7.92
CA ILE A 63 18.27 -27.14 7.59
C ILE A 63 17.18 -28.21 7.37
N PHE A 64 16.08 -28.15 8.14
CA PHE A 64 14.94 -29.06 8.01
C PHE A 64 13.82 -28.58 7.06
N ARG A 65 14.02 -27.50 6.29
CA ARG A 65 12.98 -26.84 5.46
C ARG A 65 11.70 -26.43 6.22
N LEU A 66 11.81 -26.22 7.53
CA LEU A 66 10.72 -25.76 8.41
C LEU A 66 10.76 -24.25 8.64
N ASN A 67 11.63 -23.51 7.94
CA ASN A 67 11.59 -22.06 8.00
C ASN A 67 10.44 -21.56 7.14
N THR A 68 9.49 -20.95 7.82
CA THR A 68 8.10 -20.93 7.41
C THR A 68 7.52 -19.52 7.56
N THR A 69 8.32 -18.57 8.04
CA THR A 69 7.92 -17.17 8.21
C THR A 69 8.71 -16.28 7.27
N THR A 70 8.02 -15.48 6.47
CA THR A 70 8.61 -14.45 5.61
C THR A 70 8.00 -13.10 5.94
N TYR A 71 8.86 -12.10 6.08
CA TYR A 71 8.48 -10.72 6.33
C TYR A 71 8.77 -9.90 5.08
N THR A 72 7.77 -9.19 4.57
CA THR A 72 7.89 -8.32 3.41
C THR A 72 7.40 -6.93 3.82
N LEU A 73 8.26 -5.94 3.66
CA LEU A 73 7.94 -4.53 3.88
C LEU A 73 7.86 -3.85 2.52
N THR A 74 6.72 -3.23 2.24
CA THR A 74 6.50 -2.46 1.01
C THR A 74 6.32 -0.99 1.34
N THR A 75 6.17 -0.17 0.31
CA THR A 75 5.82 1.25 0.47
C THR A 75 4.43 1.48 1.05
N GLN A 76 3.55 0.48 1.04
CA GLN A 76 2.13 0.64 1.42
C GLN A 76 1.73 -0.23 2.61
N ARG A 77 2.34 -1.40 2.79
CA ARG A 77 1.94 -2.38 3.82
C ARG A 77 3.11 -3.23 4.30
N ILE A 78 2.86 -3.88 5.43
CA ILE A 78 3.70 -4.92 6.02
C ILE A 78 2.97 -6.24 5.81
N ILE A 79 3.66 -7.23 5.25
CA ILE A 79 3.12 -8.57 5.00
C ILE A 79 3.94 -9.58 5.77
N ILE A 80 3.28 -10.38 6.61
CA ILE A 80 3.88 -11.49 7.33
C ILE A 80 3.19 -12.77 6.89
N LYS A 81 3.94 -13.64 6.22
CA LYS A 81 3.43 -14.97 5.84
C LYS A 81 4.05 -15.98 6.78
N THR A 82 3.22 -16.77 7.46
CA THR A 82 3.63 -17.84 8.36
C THR A 82 2.91 -19.13 7.98
N GLY A 83 3.65 -20.18 7.66
CA GLY A 83 3.13 -21.53 7.36
C GLY A 83 3.92 -22.18 6.22
N LEU A 84 4.08 -23.51 6.23
CA LEU A 84 4.90 -24.23 5.24
C LEU A 84 4.46 -23.91 3.80
N PHE A 85 3.19 -23.56 3.63
CA PHE A 85 2.56 -23.09 2.40
C PHE A 85 1.87 -21.73 2.58
N GLY A 86 2.32 -20.89 3.52
CA GLY A 86 1.68 -19.59 3.80
C GLY A 86 0.28 -19.70 4.40
N LYS A 87 0.07 -20.66 5.31
CA LYS A 87 -1.24 -20.92 5.94
C LYS A 87 -1.85 -19.71 6.65
N ASN A 88 -1.01 -18.79 7.13
CA ASN A 88 -1.43 -17.55 7.76
C ASN A 88 -0.72 -16.39 7.06
N VAL A 89 -1.49 -15.42 6.57
CA VAL A 89 -0.97 -14.18 5.98
C VAL A 89 -1.60 -13.04 6.75
N GLU A 90 -0.76 -12.24 7.40
CA GLU A 90 -1.15 -11.02 8.09
C GLU A 90 -0.64 -9.84 7.27
N GLU A 91 -1.54 -8.90 6.96
CA GLU A 91 -1.21 -7.68 6.22
C GLU A 91 -1.67 -6.46 7.00
N ILE A 92 -0.80 -5.47 7.16
CA ILE A 92 -1.12 -4.20 7.82
C ILE A 92 -0.68 -3.04 6.93
N GLU A 93 -1.61 -2.16 6.59
CA GLU A 93 -1.33 -0.92 5.86
C GLU A 93 -0.48 0.03 6.70
N LEU A 94 0.56 0.63 6.10
CA LEU A 94 1.44 1.60 6.77
C LEU A 94 0.69 2.83 7.25
N LEU A 95 -0.42 3.16 6.59
CA LEU A 95 -1.29 4.26 7.00
C LEU A 95 -1.88 4.07 8.40
N ARG A 96 -2.15 2.81 8.80
CA ARG A 96 -2.71 2.45 10.11
C ARG A 96 -1.65 2.26 11.19
N VAL A 97 -0.37 2.36 10.83
CA VAL A 97 0.73 2.22 11.79
C VAL A 97 0.80 3.47 12.66
N ARG A 98 0.70 3.28 13.97
CA ARG A 98 0.81 4.35 14.98
C ARG A 98 2.24 4.56 15.42
N ASP A 99 2.89 3.49 15.88
CA ASP A 99 4.23 3.56 16.44
C ASP A 99 5.05 2.30 16.14
N LEU A 100 6.38 2.46 16.23
CA LEU A 100 7.39 1.46 15.95
C LEU A 100 8.39 1.37 17.10
N SER A 101 8.41 0.22 17.77
CA SER A 101 9.34 -0.08 18.85
C SER A 101 10.34 -1.17 18.46
N VAL A 102 11.55 -1.14 19.02
CA VAL A 102 12.59 -2.17 18.81
C VAL A 102 12.96 -2.75 20.15
N VAL A 103 12.94 -4.07 20.24
CA VAL A 103 13.34 -4.83 21.42
C VAL A 103 14.55 -5.67 21.06
N GLN A 104 15.63 -5.49 21.83
CA GLN A 104 16.89 -6.22 21.67
C GLN A 104 17.39 -6.64 23.04
N SER A 105 17.64 -7.94 23.22
CA SER A 105 18.36 -8.44 24.39
C SER A 105 19.86 -8.14 24.26
N ILE A 106 20.60 -8.22 25.36
CA ILE A 106 22.07 -8.03 25.39
C ILE A 106 22.78 -8.92 24.35
N PRO A 107 22.55 -10.24 24.27
CA PRO A 107 23.20 -11.07 23.26
C PRO A 107 22.73 -10.74 21.83
N ASP A 108 21.45 -10.40 21.64
CA ASP A 108 20.94 -10.01 20.33
C ASP A 108 21.64 -8.74 19.82
N ARG A 109 21.90 -7.77 20.71
CA ARG A 109 22.65 -6.55 20.38
C ARG A 109 24.07 -6.85 19.92
N MET A 110 24.77 -7.78 20.57
CA MET A 110 26.11 -8.21 20.15
C MET A 110 26.10 -8.90 18.78
N LEU A 111 25.02 -9.60 18.45
CA LEU A 111 24.84 -10.28 17.16
C LEU A 111 24.20 -9.41 16.07
N GLY A 112 23.85 -8.15 16.38
CA GLY A 112 23.12 -7.26 15.48
C GLY A 112 21.71 -7.75 15.14
N ILE A 113 21.11 -8.57 15.99
CA ILE A 113 19.76 -9.11 15.85
C ILE A 113 18.80 -8.31 16.74
N GLY A 114 17.55 -8.17 16.34
CA GLY A 114 16.52 -7.54 17.15
C GLY A 114 15.12 -7.93 16.71
N SER A 115 14.12 -7.58 17.52
CA SER A 115 12.72 -7.74 17.15
C SER A 115 12.07 -6.36 17.03
N LEU A 116 11.31 -6.15 15.97
CA LEU A 116 10.54 -4.93 15.73
C LEU A 116 9.08 -5.17 16.13
N ILE A 117 8.53 -4.26 16.92
CA ILE A 117 7.13 -4.24 17.32
C ILE A 117 6.46 -3.08 16.57
N VAL A 118 5.43 -3.39 15.81
CA VAL A 118 4.60 -2.41 15.09
C VAL A 118 3.27 -2.32 15.82
N PHE A 119 2.88 -1.11 16.23
CA PHE A 119 1.58 -0.83 16.80
C PHE A 119 0.67 -0.25 15.73
N SER A 120 -0.51 -0.81 15.56
CA SER A 120 -1.48 -0.41 14.55
C SER A 120 -2.84 -0.08 15.15
N ASP A 121 -3.62 0.74 14.46
CA ASP A 121 -5.05 0.96 14.74
C ASP A 121 -5.96 -0.14 14.16
N ASP A 122 -5.39 -1.17 13.53
CA ASP A 122 -6.18 -2.23 12.92
C ASP A 122 -6.83 -3.13 13.99
N ALA A 123 -8.13 -3.40 13.82
CA ALA A 123 -8.90 -4.21 14.75
C ALA A 123 -8.48 -5.68 14.75
N SER A 124 -7.95 -6.18 13.62
CA SER A 124 -7.58 -7.60 13.47
C SER A 124 -6.19 -7.87 14.05
N ALA A 125 -5.27 -6.90 13.92
CA ALA A 125 -3.89 -7.03 14.38
C ALA A 125 -3.37 -5.72 15.00
N PRO A 126 -3.73 -5.43 16.28
CA PRO A 126 -3.32 -4.19 16.95
C PRO A 126 -1.81 -4.11 17.19
N GLN A 127 -1.14 -5.26 17.25
CA GLN A 127 0.30 -5.37 17.42
C GLN A 127 0.87 -6.45 16.52
N LEU A 128 1.86 -6.08 15.71
CA LEU A 128 2.56 -6.99 14.81
C LEU A 128 4.02 -7.13 15.24
N LEU A 129 4.47 -8.37 15.41
CA LEU A 129 5.81 -8.67 15.92
C LEU A 129 6.68 -9.29 14.83
N ILE A 130 7.70 -8.55 14.39
CA ILE A 130 8.69 -9.03 13.45
C ILE A 130 9.93 -9.49 14.23
N ARG A 131 10.13 -10.81 14.31
CA ARG A 131 11.09 -11.41 15.24
C ARG A 131 12.46 -11.68 14.61
N LYS A 132 13.50 -11.48 15.41
CA LYS A 132 14.88 -11.91 15.13
C LYS A 132 15.39 -11.45 13.76
N ILE A 133 15.22 -10.17 13.47
CA ILE A 133 15.71 -9.54 12.25
C ILE A 133 17.12 -9.03 12.47
N ARG A 134 17.97 -9.10 11.45
CA ARG A 134 19.27 -8.42 11.46
C ARG A 134 19.10 -6.93 11.24
N ASN A 135 19.91 -6.11 11.90
CA ASN A 135 19.88 -4.66 11.76
C ASN A 135 18.48 -4.07 11.98
N ALA A 136 17.79 -4.51 13.03
CA ALA A 136 16.42 -4.09 13.35
C ALA A 136 16.27 -2.56 13.46
N GLN A 137 17.32 -1.85 13.88
CA GLN A 137 17.34 -0.40 13.94
C GLN A 137 17.26 0.25 12.55
N THR A 138 18.09 -0.20 11.60
CA THR A 138 18.07 0.28 10.23
C THR A 138 16.71 0.03 9.57
N ILE A 139 16.13 -1.15 9.81
CA ILE A 139 14.82 -1.51 9.26
C ILE A 139 13.71 -0.66 9.88
N LYS A 140 13.80 -0.35 11.19
CA LYS A 140 12.90 0.61 11.83
C LYS A 140 12.97 1.98 11.16
N ASP A 141 14.17 2.46 10.83
CA ASP A 141 14.33 3.78 10.20
C ASP A 141 13.77 3.80 8.77
N VAL A 142 13.98 2.73 8.00
CA VAL A 142 13.38 2.54 6.67
C VAL A 142 11.84 2.53 6.77
N LEU A 143 11.30 1.74 7.70
CA LEU A 143 9.86 1.63 7.89
C LEU A 143 9.24 2.95 8.38
N ARG A 144 9.92 3.65 9.30
CA ARG A 144 9.49 4.97 9.78
C ARG A 144 9.45 5.98 8.65
N LYS A 145 10.42 5.95 7.73
CA LYS A 145 10.40 6.79 6.53
C LYS A 145 9.20 6.44 5.64
N ALA A 146 9.01 5.16 5.32
CA ALA A 146 7.89 4.70 4.50
C ALA A 146 6.52 5.08 5.07
N VAL A 147 6.33 4.94 6.40
CA VAL A 147 5.09 5.35 7.08
C VAL A 147 4.86 6.87 6.95
N ARG A 148 5.90 7.69 7.08
CA ARG A 148 5.77 9.14 6.90
C ARG A 148 5.42 9.51 5.47
N ASP A 149 6.10 8.90 4.50
CA ASP A 149 5.90 9.16 3.08
C ASP A 149 4.46 8.77 2.67
N GLU A 150 3.98 7.63 3.14
CA GLU A 150 2.61 7.16 2.90
C GLU A 150 1.57 8.07 3.57
N LYS A 151 1.75 8.45 4.84
CA LYS A 151 0.82 9.38 5.53
C LYS A 151 0.79 10.77 4.87
N ALA A 152 1.94 11.28 4.43
CA ALA A 152 2.04 12.54 3.71
C ALA A 152 1.30 12.49 2.36
N ALA A 153 1.41 11.38 1.63
CA ALA A 153 0.71 11.18 0.35
C ALA A 153 -0.82 11.20 0.52
N HIS A 154 -1.34 10.76 1.66
CA HIS A 154 -2.77 10.76 1.97
C HIS A 154 -3.26 11.98 2.77
N ASN A 155 -2.39 13.00 2.97
CA ASN A 155 -2.70 14.21 3.74
C ASN A 155 -3.23 13.93 5.16
N ILE A 156 -2.79 12.84 5.78
CA ILE A 156 -3.17 12.47 7.15
C ILE A 156 -2.08 12.98 8.08
N SER A 157 -2.34 14.11 8.74
CA SER A 157 -1.48 14.62 9.81
C SER A 157 -1.52 13.68 11.01
N TYR A 158 -0.37 13.43 11.64
CA TYR A 158 -0.30 12.75 12.93
C TYR A 158 -1.19 13.51 13.91
N ARG A 159 -2.32 12.90 14.28
CA ARG A 159 -3.09 13.38 15.41
C ARG A 159 -2.43 12.77 16.64
N ASP A 160 -1.46 13.50 17.18
CA ASP A 160 -0.84 13.14 18.45
C ASP A 160 -1.94 13.14 19.52
N HIS A 161 -2.34 11.94 19.94
CA HIS A 161 -3.15 11.77 21.13
C HIS A 161 -2.20 11.92 22.33
N ILE A 162 -2.14 13.15 22.85
CA ILE A 162 -1.55 13.53 24.15
C ILE A 162 -2.37 12.92 25.28
#